data_AF-A0A7X8VC65-F1
#
_entry.id   AF-A0A7X8VC65-F1
#
_cell.length_a   1.000
_cell.length_b   1.000
_cell.length_c   1.000
_cell.angle_alpha   90.00
_cell.angle_beta   90.00
_cell.angle_gamma   90.00
#
_symmetry.space_group_name_H-M   'P 1'
#
loop_
_entity.id
_entity.type
_entity.pdbx_description
1 polymer ?
#
loop_
_entity_poly.entity_id
_entity_poly.type
_entity_poly.pdbx_seq_one_letter_code
_entity_poly.pdbx_strand_id
1 'polypeptide(L)'
;MLLNETLVKRFKEAYDKLNASGKLVPKARLDEYHKTFEQNFGPEQLKQLDGVALLEKMHDHSSVNRDSLVYWLEFKDDDELPAIFGSIAGGSALKFGIYKRKENGIWMTGSPQKQQELSLEEAVDYARKHRDQLIRGAALLEKLPHQATDEDYRALQQQMEAEAPDVSDTAWGHKYFYMLYPDKLIDYHVSHYQRFYLYKLQQVPPRGEGRYLTDGRFITVANELGIPGKHLSVILGNLFGRPH
;
A
#
# COMPACT_ATOMS: atom_id res chain seq x y z
N MET A 1 -8.16 -23.61 8.02
CA MET A 1 -9.34 -22.76 7.76
C MET A 1 -9.47 -21.77 8.88
N LEU A 2 -9.23 -20.50 8.58
CA LEU A 2 -9.46 -19.38 9.48
C LEU A 2 -10.94 -19.05 9.57
N LEU A 3 -11.69 -19.17 8.46
CA LEU A 3 -13.11 -18.88 8.43
C LEU A 3 -13.96 -20.06 8.88
N ASN A 4 -15.01 -19.77 9.65
CA ASN A 4 -16.08 -20.73 9.90
C ASN A 4 -17.00 -20.87 8.67
N GLU A 5 -17.73 -21.99 8.59
CA GLU A 5 -18.56 -22.33 7.44
C GLU A 5 -19.63 -21.28 7.12
N THR A 6 -20.23 -20.67 8.14
CA THR A 6 -21.23 -19.61 7.98
C THR A 6 -20.65 -18.38 7.29
N LEU A 7 -19.44 -17.95 7.69
CA LEU A 7 -18.74 -16.84 7.04
C LEU A 7 -18.32 -17.21 5.62
N VAL A 8 -17.79 -18.41 5.39
CA VAL A 8 -17.44 -18.86 4.03
C VAL A 8 -18.63 -18.76 3.10
N LYS A 9 -19.80 -19.28 3.50
CA LYS A 9 -21.03 -19.21 2.71
C LYS A 9 -21.44 -17.76 2.42
N ARG A 10 -21.47 -16.91 3.45
CA ARG A 10 -21.83 -15.49 3.31
C ARG A 10 -20.89 -14.74 2.35
N PHE A 11 -19.59 -15.04 2.39
CA PHE A 11 -18.60 -14.38 1.54
C PHE A 11 -18.71 -14.84 0.08
N LYS A 12 -18.96 -16.14 -0.15
CA LYS A 12 -19.23 -16.66 -1.51
C LYS A 12 -20.47 -16.04 -2.13
N GLU A 13 -21.58 -15.95 -1.38
CA GLU A 13 -22.81 -15.29 -1.85
C GLU A 13 -22.57 -13.80 -2.18
N ALA A 14 -21.78 -13.10 -1.35
CA ALA A 14 -21.42 -11.71 -1.60
C ALA A 14 -20.52 -11.56 -2.85
N TYR A 15 -19.53 -12.45 -3.01
CA TYR A 15 -18.68 -12.50 -4.18
C TYR A 15 -19.50 -12.69 -5.46
N ASP A 16 -20.37 -13.70 -5.50
CA ASP A 16 -21.19 -14.00 -6.69
C ASP A 16 -22.07 -12.81 -7.07
N LYS A 17 -22.71 -12.15 -6.09
CA LYS A 17 -23.54 -10.97 -6.31
C LYS A 17 -22.73 -9.77 -6.82
N LEU A 18 -21.56 -9.50 -6.24
CA LEU A 18 -20.71 -8.38 -6.66
C LEU A 18 -20.10 -8.64 -8.04
N ASN A 19 -19.71 -9.87 -8.32
CA ASN A 19 -19.20 -10.29 -9.62
C ASN A 19 -20.27 -10.17 -10.71
N ALA A 20 -21.48 -10.70 -10.47
CA ALA A 20 -22.60 -10.61 -11.41
C ALA A 20 -23.06 -9.17 -11.70
N SER A 21 -22.83 -8.25 -10.76
CA SER A 21 -23.14 -6.82 -10.94
C SER A 21 -21.98 -5.98 -11.49
N GLY A 22 -20.86 -6.61 -11.90
CA GLY A 22 -19.70 -5.93 -12.48
C GLY A 22 -18.92 -5.06 -11.49
N LYS A 23 -19.12 -5.26 -10.17
CA LYS A 23 -18.44 -4.48 -9.11
C LYS A 23 -17.08 -5.04 -8.72
N LEU A 24 -16.73 -6.23 -9.20
CA LEU A 24 -15.40 -6.83 -9.03
C LEU A 24 -14.63 -6.74 -10.35
N VAL A 25 -13.47 -6.11 -10.30
CA VAL A 25 -12.55 -6.03 -11.45
C VAL A 25 -11.97 -7.42 -11.72
N PRO A 26 -11.99 -7.95 -12.95
CA PRO A 26 -11.43 -9.26 -13.25
C PRO A 26 -9.97 -9.41 -12.82
N LYS A 27 -9.57 -10.60 -12.35
CA LYS A 27 -8.18 -10.85 -11.88
C LYS A 27 -7.13 -10.45 -12.92
N ALA A 28 -7.34 -10.80 -14.19
CA ALA A 28 -6.40 -10.45 -15.26
C ALA A 28 -6.16 -8.92 -15.36
N ARG A 29 -7.21 -8.10 -15.17
CA ARG A 29 -7.08 -6.64 -15.16
C ARG A 29 -6.38 -6.14 -13.90
N LEU A 30 -6.61 -6.76 -12.74
CA LEU A 30 -5.84 -6.45 -11.54
C LEU A 30 -4.35 -6.74 -11.75
N ASP A 31 -4.01 -7.91 -12.32
CA ASP A 31 -2.63 -8.30 -12.62
C ASP A 31 -1.97 -7.29 -13.58
N GLU A 32 -2.70 -6.80 -14.59
CA GLU A 32 -2.24 -5.73 -15.50
C GLU A 32 -1.92 -4.44 -14.75
N TYR A 33 -2.80 -3.99 -13.84
CA TYR A 33 -2.57 -2.77 -13.06
C TYR A 33 -1.34 -2.86 -12.15
N HIS A 34 -1.16 -3.99 -11.47
CA HIS A 34 0.03 -4.24 -10.65
C HIS A 34 1.30 -4.24 -11.49
N LYS A 35 1.27 -4.89 -12.66
CA LYS A 35 2.39 -4.89 -13.61
C LYS A 35 2.71 -3.50 -14.15
N THR A 36 1.70 -2.70 -14.51
CA THR A 36 1.90 -1.31 -14.96
C THR A 36 2.56 -0.48 -13.87
N PHE A 37 2.14 -0.63 -12.61
CA PHE A 37 2.76 0.04 -11.48
C PHE A 37 4.22 -0.39 -11.29
N GLU A 38 4.49 -1.70 -11.31
CA GLU A 38 5.85 -2.26 -11.22
C GLU A 38 6.75 -1.76 -12.35
N GLN A 39 6.26 -1.69 -13.58
CA GLN A 39 7.03 -1.17 -14.72
C GLN A 39 7.42 0.30 -14.60
N ASN A 40 6.73 1.06 -13.75
CA ASN A 40 7.00 2.48 -13.53
C ASN A 40 7.79 2.77 -12.24
N PHE A 41 7.56 1.99 -11.18
CA PHE A 41 8.08 2.26 -9.83
C PHE A 41 8.66 1.03 -9.12
N GLY A 42 8.83 -0.08 -9.84
CA GLY A 42 9.48 -1.27 -9.32
C GLY A 42 10.92 -0.99 -8.86
N PRO A 43 11.50 -1.87 -8.03
CA PRO A 43 12.83 -1.65 -7.47
C PRO A 43 13.91 -1.39 -8.54
N GLU A 44 13.86 -2.11 -9.67
CA GLU A 44 14.83 -1.96 -10.76
C GLU A 44 14.71 -0.60 -11.47
N GLN A 45 13.50 -0.07 -11.63
CA GLN A 45 13.25 1.25 -12.20
C GLN A 45 13.79 2.34 -11.28
N LEU A 46 13.50 2.22 -9.98
CA LEU A 46 13.94 3.19 -8.98
C LEU A 46 15.47 3.20 -8.84
N LYS A 47 16.14 2.03 -8.87
CA LYS A 47 17.61 1.90 -8.81
C LYS A 47 18.34 2.69 -9.90
N GLN A 48 17.72 2.88 -11.06
CA GLN A 48 18.33 3.56 -12.20
C GLN A 48 18.29 5.09 -12.10
N LEU A 49 17.57 5.64 -11.13
CA LEU A 49 17.35 7.07 -10.97
C LEU A 49 18.17 7.64 -9.83
N ASP A 50 18.68 8.85 -10.02
CA ASP A 50 19.35 9.62 -8.98
C ASP A 50 19.14 11.13 -9.17
N GLY A 51 19.55 11.93 -8.18
CA GLY A 51 19.49 13.38 -8.27
C GLY A 51 18.06 13.93 -8.38
N VAL A 52 17.91 15.02 -9.14
CA VAL A 52 16.61 15.68 -9.34
C VAL A 52 15.60 14.78 -10.03
N ALA A 53 16.05 13.93 -10.97
CA ALA A 53 15.16 13.00 -11.66
C ALA A 53 14.51 12.00 -10.69
N LEU A 54 15.29 11.48 -9.71
CA LEU A 54 14.75 10.64 -8.65
C LEU A 54 13.77 11.41 -7.76
N LEU A 55 14.17 12.61 -7.32
CA LEU A 55 13.36 13.46 -6.46
C LEU A 55 11.99 13.75 -7.08
N GLU A 56 11.95 14.16 -8.34
CA GLU A 56 10.71 14.45 -9.04
C GLU A 56 9.90 13.18 -9.33
N LYS A 57 10.55 12.09 -9.74
CA LYS A 57 9.87 10.80 -9.96
C LYS A 57 9.27 10.24 -8.67
N MET A 58 9.86 10.48 -7.51
CA MET A 58 9.33 9.99 -6.24
C MET A 58 8.29 10.93 -5.64
N HIS A 59 8.58 12.23 -5.55
CA HIS A 59 7.90 13.13 -4.61
C HIS A 59 7.18 14.34 -5.23
N ASP A 60 7.24 14.54 -6.54
CA ASP A 60 6.51 15.65 -7.17
C ASP A 60 5.00 15.35 -7.28
N HIS A 61 4.26 15.70 -6.24
CA HIS A 61 2.80 15.51 -6.19
C HIS A 61 2.01 16.59 -6.95
N SER A 62 2.66 17.43 -7.77
CA SER A 62 1.97 18.47 -8.52
C SER A 62 1.04 17.86 -9.58
N SER A 63 -0.01 18.58 -9.96
CA SER A 63 -0.91 18.15 -11.04
C SER A 63 -0.27 18.27 -12.44
N VAL A 64 0.91 18.88 -12.51
CA VAL A 64 1.73 19.03 -13.72
C VAL A 64 2.51 17.74 -13.96
N ASN A 65 3.15 17.20 -12.93
CA ASN A 65 3.82 15.90 -12.99
C ASN A 65 2.88 14.78 -12.51
N ARG A 66 2.18 14.17 -13.47
CA ARG A 66 1.28 13.04 -13.21
C ARG A 66 1.98 11.68 -13.19
N ASP A 67 3.29 11.66 -13.37
CA ASP A 67 4.11 10.45 -13.50
C ASP A 67 4.96 10.17 -12.27
N SER A 68 4.80 10.95 -11.19
CA SER A 68 5.47 10.69 -9.92
C SER A 68 4.79 9.59 -9.11
N LEU A 69 5.56 8.91 -8.26
CA LEU A 69 5.09 7.83 -7.40
C LEU A 69 3.99 8.33 -6.46
N VAL A 70 4.22 9.45 -5.76
CA VAL A 70 3.21 10.00 -4.84
C VAL A 70 1.94 10.45 -5.56
N TYR A 71 2.04 10.92 -6.80
CA TYR A 71 0.85 11.23 -7.60
C TYR A 71 0.06 9.94 -7.92
N TRP A 72 0.74 8.89 -8.37
CA TRP A 72 0.12 7.60 -8.67
C TRP A 72 -0.56 6.97 -7.45
N LEU A 73 0.07 7.08 -6.28
CA LEU A 73 -0.49 6.55 -5.04
C LEU A 73 -1.68 7.35 -4.50
N GLU A 74 -1.79 8.64 -4.80
CA GLU A 74 -2.80 9.53 -4.20
C GLU A 74 -3.94 9.91 -5.15
N PHE A 75 -3.64 10.16 -6.43
CA PHE A 75 -4.53 10.89 -7.32
C PHE A 75 -4.82 10.19 -8.67
N LYS A 76 -4.03 9.20 -9.08
CA LYS A 76 -4.21 8.59 -10.39
C LYS A 76 -5.55 7.85 -10.48
N ASP A 77 -6.27 8.16 -11.55
CA ASP A 77 -7.61 7.65 -11.85
C ASP A 77 -7.81 7.71 -13.37
N ASP A 78 -7.15 6.81 -14.08
CA ASP A 78 -7.23 6.68 -15.53
C ASP A 78 -7.15 5.20 -15.94
N ASP A 79 -7.12 4.94 -17.25
CA ASP A 79 -7.13 3.58 -17.79
C ASP A 79 -5.87 2.77 -17.43
N GLU A 80 -4.75 3.44 -17.11
CA GLU A 80 -3.50 2.79 -16.71
C GLU A 80 -3.55 2.34 -15.26
N LEU A 81 -4.17 3.15 -14.39
CA LEU A 81 -4.42 2.81 -12.99
C LEU A 81 -5.67 3.54 -12.47
N PRO A 82 -6.84 2.86 -12.41
CA PRO A 82 -8.06 3.48 -11.92
C PRO A 82 -8.03 3.61 -10.39
N ALA A 83 -8.83 4.52 -9.82
CA ALA A 83 -8.90 4.80 -8.37
C ALA A 83 -9.49 3.67 -7.50
N ILE A 84 -9.53 2.42 -8.01
CA ILE A 84 -10.01 1.24 -7.27
C ILE A 84 -9.11 0.87 -6.10
N PHE A 85 -7.84 1.30 -6.10
CA PHE A 85 -6.86 1.08 -5.03
C PHE A 85 -6.89 2.18 -3.96
N GLY A 86 -7.91 3.06 -4.00
CA GLY A 86 -8.10 4.16 -3.06
C GLY A 86 -7.03 5.25 -3.16
N SER A 87 -7.12 6.27 -2.32
CA SER A 87 -6.06 7.26 -2.11
C SER A 87 -5.43 7.06 -0.73
N ILE A 88 -4.27 7.67 -0.47
CA ILE A 88 -3.73 7.71 0.90
C ILE A 88 -4.67 8.55 1.78
N ALA A 89 -5.23 9.61 1.19
CA ALA A 89 -6.19 10.53 1.82
C ALA A 89 -5.66 11.17 3.12
N GLY A 90 -6.39 12.16 3.63
CA GLY A 90 -6.08 12.81 4.91
C GLY A 90 -4.80 13.65 4.95
N GLY A 91 -4.79 14.60 5.89
CA GLY A 91 -3.62 15.40 6.22
C GLY A 91 -3.09 16.30 5.09
N SER A 92 -1.86 16.75 5.26
CA SER A 92 -1.10 17.51 4.27
C SER A 92 -0.18 16.59 3.46
N ALA A 93 0.44 17.13 2.40
CA ALA A 93 1.43 16.40 1.60
C ALA A 93 2.67 15.94 2.41
N LEU A 94 2.85 16.44 3.64
CA LEU A 94 3.87 15.96 4.58
C LEU A 94 3.75 14.47 4.91
N LYS A 95 2.60 13.83 4.66
CA LYS A 95 2.44 12.38 4.81
C LYS A 95 3.43 11.54 3.98
N PHE A 96 4.03 12.14 2.94
CA PHE A 96 5.07 11.54 2.11
C PHE A 96 6.50 11.83 2.60
N GLY A 97 6.66 12.43 3.79
CA GLY A 97 7.94 12.84 4.37
C GLY A 97 8.46 14.18 3.82
N ILE A 98 8.39 14.36 2.50
CA ILE A 98 8.70 15.64 1.82
C ILE A 98 7.66 15.98 0.76
N TYR A 99 7.54 17.26 0.40
CA TYR A 99 6.64 17.70 -0.67
C TYR A 99 7.09 19.01 -1.34
N LYS A 100 6.63 19.27 -2.56
CA LYS A 100 6.93 20.51 -3.31
C LYS A 100 5.81 21.52 -3.09
N ARG A 101 6.11 22.65 -2.43
CA ARG A 101 5.14 23.71 -2.17
C ARG A 101 4.71 24.35 -3.50
N LYS A 102 3.40 24.49 -3.70
CA LYS A 102 2.83 24.95 -4.99
C LYS A 102 3.15 26.41 -5.30
N GLU A 103 3.18 27.25 -4.27
CA GLU A 103 3.28 28.70 -4.39
C GLU A 103 4.64 29.16 -4.92
N ASN A 104 5.72 28.48 -4.51
CA ASN A 104 7.10 28.90 -4.80
C ASN A 104 8.01 27.75 -5.29
N GLY A 105 7.49 26.52 -5.39
CA GLY A 105 8.25 25.36 -5.85
C GLY A 105 9.31 24.84 -4.88
N ILE A 106 9.36 25.37 -3.65
CA ILE A 106 10.34 24.97 -2.63
C ILE A 106 9.97 23.60 -2.03
N TRP A 107 10.97 22.75 -1.82
CA TRP A 107 10.80 21.48 -1.15
C TRP A 107 10.69 21.66 0.36
N MET A 108 9.75 20.94 0.96
CA MET A 108 9.36 21.09 2.36
C MET A 108 9.41 19.74 3.08
N THR A 109 9.74 19.74 4.36
CA THR A 109 9.62 18.59 5.28
C THR A 109 9.12 19.02 6.67
N GLY A 110 9.13 18.10 7.63
CA GLY A 110 8.81 18.34 9.03
C GLY A 110 7.40 17.88 9.40
N SER A 111 6.82 18.50 10.43
CA SER A 111 5.47 18.21 10.89
C SER A 111 4.48 19.31 10.49
N PRO A 112 3.16 19.07 10.53
CA PRO A 112 2.18 20.11 10.25
C PRO A 112 2.37 21.39 11.08
N GLN A 113 2.90 21.27 12.31
CA GLN A 113 3.15 22.39 13.22
C GLN A 113 4.56 23.00 13.05
N LYS A 114 5.51 22.27 12.48
CA LYS A 114 6.91 22.69 12.33
C LYS A 114 7.45 22.26 10.96
N GLN A 115 7.04 23.00 9.93
CA GLN A 115 7.54 22.79 8.57
C GLN A 115 8.91 23.42 8.38
N GLN A 116 9.73 22.81 7.53
CA GLN A 116 11.09 23.24 7.24
C GLN A 116 11.32 23.23 5.73
N GLU A 117 11.89 24.31 5.21
CA GLU A 117 12.35 24.37 3.82
C GLU A 117 13.62 23.52 3.68
N LEU A 118 13.72 22.81 2.56
CA LEU A 118 14.89 22.03 2.18
C LEU A 118 15.60 22.73 1.03
N SER A 119 16.93 22.71 1.07
CA SER A 119 17.72 22.89 -0.14
C SER A 119 17.44 21.75 -1.14
N LEU A 120 17.81 21.97 -2.40
CA LEU A 120 17.64 20.94 -3.43
C LEU A 120 18.46 19.68 -3.11
N GLU A 121 19.68 19.84 -2.59
CA GLU A 121 20.55 18.73 -2.21
C GLU A 121 19.93 17.89 -1.08
N GLU A 122 19.44 18.54 -0.03
CA GLU A 122 18.75 17.83 1.07
C GLU A 122 17.50 17.10 0.56
N ALA A 123 16.71 17.72 -0.31
CA ALA A 123 15.53 17.08 -0.89
C ALA A 123 15.90 15.83 -1.72
N VAL A 124 16.98 15.89 -2.49
CA VAL A 124 17.52 14.73 -3.23
C VAL A 124 17.93 13.63 -2.26
N ASP A 125 18.58 13.96 -1.14
CA ASP A 125 19.00 12.97 -0.15
C ASP A 125 17.82 12.29 0.55
N TYR A 126 16.72 13.02 0.80
CA TYR A 126 15.46 12.42 1.23
C TYR A 126 14.92 11.42 0.21
N ALA A 127 14.92 11.77 -1.08
CA ALA A 127 14.46 10.87 -2.13
C ALA A 127 15.33 9.62 -2.24
N ARG A 128 16.66 9.75 -2.17
CA ARG A 128 17.61 8.61 -2.12
C ARG A 128 17.34 7.72 -0.92
N LYS A 129 17.17 8.32 0.26
CA LYS A 129 16.88 7.58 1.50
C LYS A 129 15.59 6.77 1.37
N HIS A 130 14.50 7.37 0.89
CA HIS A 130 13.25 6.67 0.66
C HIS A 130 13.40 5.57 -0.42
N ARG A 131 14.04 5.88 -1.55
CA ARG A 131 14.32 4.90 -2.64
C ARG A 131 14.99 3.65 -2.08
N ASP A 132 16.07 3.83 -1.33
CA ASP A 132 16.87 2.73 -0.82
C ASP A 132 16.08 1.90 0.21
N GLN A 133 15.25 2.54 1.03
CA GLN A 133 14.34 1.85 1.96
C GLN A 133 13.24 1.06 1.24
N LEU A 134 12.63 1.62 0.19
CA LEU A 134 11.64 0.91 -0.63
C LEU A 134 12.26 -0.31 -1.31
N ILE A 135 13.47 -0.19 -1.85
CA ILE A 135 14.20 -1.32 -2.46
C ILE A 135 14.47 -2.42 -1.43
N ARG A 136 14.94 -2.06 -0.23
CA ARG A 136 15.18 -3.05 0.84
C ARG A 136 13.88 -3.71 1.28
N GLY A 137 12.81 -2.95 1.51
CA GLY A 137 11.50 -3.50 1.87
C GLY A 137 10.92 -4.44 0.81
N ALA A 138 11.09 -4.12 -0.47
CA ALA A 138 10.67 -4.99 -1.57
C ALA A 138 11.45 -6.32 -1.54
N ALA A 139 12.76 -6.29 -1.30
CA ALA A 139 13.57 -7.50 -1.16
C ALA A 139 13.17 -8.37 0.06
N LEU A 140 12.68 -7.77 1.15
CA LEU A 140 12.12 -8.51 2.28
C LEU A 140 10.82 -9.22 1.89
N LEU A 141 9.92 -8.52 1.20
CA LEU A 141 8.67 -9.09 0.72
C LEU A 141 8.89 -10.19 -0.32
N GLU A 142 9.86 -10.06 -1.21
CA GLU A 142 10.21 -11.10 -2.17
C GLU A 142 10.59 -12.41 -1.47
N LYS A 143 11.36 -12.34 -0.37
CA LYS A 143 11.77 -13.49 0.44
C LYS A 143 10.65 -14.08 1.31
N LEU A 144 9.57 -13.35 1.55
CA LEU A 144 8.45 -13.84 2.33
C LEU A 144 7.76 -15.01 1.59
N PRO A 145 7.57 -16.17 2.22
CA PRO A 145 6.97 -17.34 1.55
C PRO A 145 5.48 -17.13 1.24
N HIS A 146 4.97 -17.77 0.18
CA HIS A 146 3.55 -17.64 -0.24
C HIS A 146 2.55 -18.09 0.83
N GLN A 147 2.91 -19.05 1.68
CA GLN A 147 2.11 -19.53 2.82
C GLN A 147 2.71 -19.08 4.15
N ALA A 148 3.12 -17.81 4.22
CA ALA A 148 3.69 -17.20 5.41
C ALA A 148 2.73 -17.26 6.61
N THR A 149 3.29 -17.64 7.75
CA THR A 149 2.63 -17.71 9.05
C THR A 149 2.60 -16.35 9.74
N ASP A 150 1.85 -16.22 10.83
CA ASP A 150 1.90 -15.02 11.68
C ASP A 150 3.31 -14.69 12.19
N GLU A 151 4.16 -15.70 12.38
CA GLU A 151 5.54 -15.48 12.83
C GLU A 151 6.42 -14.95 11.70
N ASP A 152 6.19 -15.40 10.47
CA ASP A 152 6.86 -14.83 9.28
C ASP A 152 6.47 -13.37 9.08
N TYR A 153 5.18 -13.01 9.24
CA TYR A 153 4.74 -11.61 9.18
C TYR A 153 5.22 -10.77 10.37
N ARG A 154 5.42 -11.38 11.55
CA ARG A 154 6.05 -10.70 12.69
C ARG A 154 7.51 -10.38 12.39
N ALA A 155 8.26 -11.33 11.84
CA ALA A 155 9.62 -11.11 11.41
C ALA A 155 9.70 -10.05 10.31
N LEU A 156 8.79 -10.10 9.32
CA LEU A 156 8.68 -9.08 8.28
C LEU A 156 8.44 -7.68 8.88
N GLN A 157 7.51 -7.55 9.82
CA GLN A 157 7.21 -6.27 10.48
C GLN A 157 8.46 -5.68 11.14
N GLN A 158 9.20 -6.50 11.91
CA GLN A 158 10.44 -6.06 12.56
C GLN A 158 11.54 -5.69 11.55
N GLN A 159 11.68 -6.46 10.47
CA GLN A 159 12.66 -6.18 9.42
C GLN A 159 12.31 -4.90 8.64
N MET A 160 11.03 -4.66 8.35
CA MET A 160 10.56 -3.43 7.73
C MET A 160 10.85 -2.20 8.60
N GLU A 161 10.65 -2.31 9.91
CA GLU A 161 10.98 -1.24 10.87
C GLU A 161 12.49 -0.95 10.91
N ALA A 162 13.33 -1.99 10.84
CA ALA A 162 14.78 -1.84 10.87
C ALA A 162 15.36 -1.32 9.54
N GLU A 163 14.92 -1.88 8.41
CA GLU A 163 15.51 -1.63 7.09
C GLU A 163 14.88 -0.44 6.36
N ALA A 164 13.62 -0.13 6.67
CA ALA A 164 12.81 0.88 6.01
C ALA A 164 12.06 1.81 7.00
N PRO A 165 12.73 2.39 8.02
CA PRO A 165 12.08 3.06 9.15
C PRO A 165 11.24 4.30 8.76
N ASP A 166 11.58 5.01 7.69
CA ASP A 166 10.89 6.24 7.29
C ASP A 166 9.65 5.98 6.42
N VAL A 167 9.55 4.79 5.83
CA VAL A 167 8.46 4.41 4.92
C VAL A 167 7.58 3.30 5.48
N SER A 168 8.10 2.41 6.33
CA SER A 168 7.43 1.19 6.77
C SER A 168 6.14 1.46 7.56
N ASP A 169 6.14 2.44 8.47
CA ASP A 169 4.95 2.84 9.23
C ASP A 169 4.18 4.01 8.58
N THR A 170 4.25 4.13 7.26
CA THR A 170 3.44 5.09 6.51
C THR A 170 2.40 4.37 5.66
N ALA A 171 1.24 5.00 5.48
CA ALA A 171 0.20 4.46 4.61
C ALA A 171 0.66 4.41 3.14
N TRP A 172 1.47 5.38 2.70
CA TRP A 172 1.98 5.41 1.32
C TRP A 172 3.05 4.34 1.08
N GLY A 173 3.93 4.10 2.05
CA GLY A 173 4.92 3.02 1.98
C GLY A 173 4.24 1.64 1.93
N HIS A 174 3.27 1.40 2.82
CA HIS A 174 2.50 0.16 2.76
C HIS A 174 1.74 0.03 1.42
N LYS A 175 1.16 1.12 0.89
CA LYS A 175 0.48 1.07 -0.41
C LYS A 175 1.45 0.75 -1.54
N TYR A 176 2.63 1.36 -1.56
CA TYR A 176 3.68 1.03 -2.53
C TYR A 176 3.98 -0.47 -2.53
N PHE A 177 4.21 -1.05 -1.35
CA PHE A 177 4.49 -2.48 -1.23
C PHE A 177 3.32 -3.36 -1.64
N TYR A 178 2.09 -2.99 -1.27
CA TYR A 178 0.89 -3.70 -1.73
C TYR A 178 0.76 -3.69 -3.26
N MET A 179 1.07 -2.56 -3.91
CA MET A 179 1.00 -2.47 -5.37
C MET A 179 2.00 -3.41 -6.06
N LEU A 180 3.12 -3.74 -5.41
CA LEU A 180 4.11 -4.70 -5.93
C LEU A 180 3.82 -6.15 -5.53
N TYR A 181 3.27 -6.38 -4.33
CA TYR A 181 3.07 -7.71 -3.76
C TYR A 181 1.62 -7.93 -3.29
N PRO A 182 0.64 -7.90 -4.21
CA PRO A 182 -0.79 -8.01 -3.87
C PRO A 182 -1.21 -9.41 -3.39
N ASP A 183 -0.34 -10.42 -3.55
CA ASP A 183 -0.50 -11.77 -3.02
C ASP A 183 0.08 -11.92 -1.59
N LYS A 184 0.77 -10.89 -1.07
CA LYS A 184 1.38 -10.87 0.27
C LYS A 184 0.80 -9.81 1.18
N LEU A 185 0.22 -8.74 0.63
CA LEU A 185 -0.35 -7.64 1.41
C LEU A 185 -1.80 -7.36 1.01
N ILE A 186 -2.59 -6.82 1.93
CA ILE A 186 -3.95 -6.35 1.68
C ILE A 186 -3.98 -4.83 1.45
N ASP A 187 -4.97 -4.31 0.75
CA ASP A 187 -5.12 -2.87 0.46
C ASP A 187 -5.71 -2.06 1.63
N TYR A 188 -5.45 -2.47 2.87
CA TYR A 188 -5.78 -1.72 4.08
C TYR A 188 -4.52 -1.12 4.68
N HIS A 189 -4.14 0.05 4.21
CA HIS A 189 -2.84 0.64 4.52
C HIS A 189 -2.71 1.24 5.92
N VAL A 190 -3.75 1.18 6.75
CA VAL A 190 -3.75 1.71 8.12
C VAL A 190 -4.19 0.62 9.10
N SER A 191 -3.42 0.44 10.16
CA SER A 191 -3.54 -0.68 11.09
C SER A 191 -4.90 -0.78 11.80
N HIS A 192 -5.59 0.34 12.04
CA HIS A 192 -6.93 0.30 12.62
C HIS A 192 -8.00 -0.24 11.65
N TYR A 193 -7.86 -0.02 10.33
CA TYR A 193 -8.74 -0.65 9.32
C TYR A 193 -8.50 -2.16 9.28
N GLN A 194 -7.24 -2.58 9.28
CA GLN A 194 -6.88 -4.00 9.31
C GLN A 194 -7.49 -4.69 10.53
N ARG A 195 -7.31 -4.15 11.74
CA ARG A 195 -7.88 -4.75 12.95
C ARG A 195 -9.40 -4.77 12.96
N PHE A 196 -10.05 -3.69 12.51
CA PHE A 196 -11.50 -3.66 12.36
C PHE A 196 -12.02 -4.84 11.53
N TYR A 197 -11.44 -5.08 10.34
CA TYR A 197 -11.90 -6.15 9.47
C TYR A 197 -11.50 -7.54 9.97
N LEU A 198 -10.38 -7.71 10.68
CA LEU A 198 -10.08 -8.99 11.35
C LEU A 198 -11.14 -9.36 12.38
N TYR A 199 -11.63 -8.39 13.17
CA TYR A 199 -12.76 -8.64 14.08
C TYR A 199 -14.05 -9.00 13.32
N LYS A 200 -14.32 -8.39 12.16
CA LYS A 200 -15.47 -8.79 11.31
C LYS A 200 -15.32 -10.19 10.72
N LEU A 201 -14.10 -10.64 10.49
CA LEU A 201 -13.74 -12.01 10.12
C LEU A 201 -13.72 -12.98 11.32
N GLN A 202 -14.08 -12.50 12.52
CA GLN A 202 -14.04 -13.27 13.78
C GLN A 202 -12.64 -13.82 14.10
N GLN A 203 -11.60 -13.14 13.63
CA GLN A 203 -10.21 -13.45 13.95
C GLN A 203 -9.75 -12.53 15.08
N VAL A 204 -9.02 -13.10 16.03
CA VAL A 204 -8.26 -12.30 17.00
C VAL A 204 -7.01 -11.79 16.28
N PRO A 205 -6.79 -10.47 16.18
CA PRO A 205 -5.59 -9.94 15.56
C PRO A 205 -4.32 -10.45 16.25
N PRO A 206 -3.23 -10.75 15.52
CA PRO A 206 -1.96 -11.08 16.12
C PRO A 206 -1.51 -9.96 17.08
N ARG A 207 -0.88 -10.35 18.20
CA ARG A 207 -0.33 -9.37 19.16
C ARG A 207 0.83 -8.59 18.52
N GLY A 208 0.82 -7.27 18.67
CA GLY A 208 1.83 -6.36 18.15
C GLY A 208 1.21 -5.18 17.42
N GLU A 209 2.06 -4.23 17.03
CA GLU A 209 1.69 -3.05 16.24
C GLU A 209 2.35 -3.10 14.85
N GLY A 210 2.03 -2.10 14.02
CA GLY A 210 2.54 -1.98 12.67
C GLY A 210 1.51 -2.27 11.59
N ARG A 211 1.97 -2.23 10.33
CA ARG A 211 1.11 -2.28 9.14
C ARG A 211 1.19 -3.58 8.36
N TYR A 212 2.19 -4.44 8.61
CA TYR A 212 2.41 -5.68 7.86
C TYR A 212 1.96 -6.92 8.66
N LEU A 213 1.95 -6.81 9.99
CA LEU A 213 1.70 -7.94 10.90
C LEU A 213 0.39 -8.68 10.62
N THR A 214 -0.65 -7.95 10.24
CA THR A 214 -2.01 -8.50 10.06
C THR A 214 -2.29 -9.03 8.65
N ASP A 215 -1.46 -8.67 7.66
CA ASP A 215 -1.71 -8.96 6.25
C ASP A 215 -1.82 -10.46 5.97
N GLY A 216 -0.97 -11.27 6.61
CA GLY A 216 -0.99 -12.72 6.45
C GLY A 216 -2.35 -13.37 6.72
N ARG A 217 -3.13 -12.83 7.66
CA ARG A 217 -4.47 -13.33 7.95
C ARG A 217 -5.44 -13.03 6.82
N PHE A 218 -5.37 -11.84 6.22
CA PHE A 218 -6.19 -11.48 5.06
C PHE A 218 -5.82 -12.31 3.83
N ILE A 219 -4.52 -12.47 3.56
CA ILE A 219 -4.03 -13.30 2.46
C ILE A 219 -4.45 -14.75 2.63
N THR A 220 -4.33 -15.30 3.84
CA THR A 220 -4.80 -16.66 4.14
C THR A 220 -6.31 -16.80 3.87
N VAL A 221 -7.12 -15.83 4.30
CA VAL A 221 -8.56 -15.83 4.03
C VAL A 221 -8.87 -15.73 2.53
N ALA A 222 -8.19 -14.86 1.80
CA ALA A 222 -8.37 -14.72 0.35
C ALA A 222 -8.04 -16.03 -0.38
N ASN A 223 -6.96 -16.70 0.02
CA ASN A 223 -6.56 -18.01 -0.50
C ASN A 223 -7.57 -19.11 -0.17
N GLU A 224 -8.10 -19.16 1.06
CA GLU A 224 -9.14 -20.11 1.45
C GLU A 224 -10.44 -19.94 0.63
N LEU A 225 -10.75 -18.70 0.25
CA LEU A 225 -11.91 -18.38 -0.59
C LEU A 225 -11.63 -18.53 -2.09
N GLY A 226 -10.37 -18.67 -2.50
CA GLY A 226 -9.96 -18.75 -3.90
C GLY A 226 -10.16 -17.44 -4.67
N ILE A 227 -10.04 -16.29 -4.01
CA ILE A 227 -10.27 -14.96 -4.61
C ILE A 227 -9.06 -14.04 -4.42
N PRO A 228 -8.84 -13.04 -5.30
CA PRO A 228 -7.84 -12.00 -5.07
C PRO A 228 -8.07 -11.24 -3.76
N GLY A 229 -6.99 -10.83 -3.08
CA GLY A 229 -7.07 -9.99 -1.88
C GLY A 229 -7.89 -8.71 -2.10
N LYS A 230 -7.78 -8.11 -3.29
CA LYS A 230 -8.59 -6.94 -3.67
C LYS A 230 -10.10 -7.22 -3.69
N HIS A 231 -10.52 -8.43 -4.06
CA HIS A 231 -11.94 -8.79 -4.02
C HIS A 231 -12.40 -9.00 -2.58
N LEU A 232 -11.56 -9.62 -1.74
CA LEU A 232 -11.83 -9.75 -0.31
C LEU A 232 -12.08 -8.39 0.33
N SER A 233 -11.27 -7.37 0.02
CA SER A 233 -11.45 -6.05 0.62
C SER A 233 -12.71 -5.33 0.16
N VAL A 234 -13.11 -5.50 -1.11
CA VAL A 234 -14.38 -4.98 -1.63
C VAL A 234 -15.57 -5.67 -0.95
N ILE A 235 -15.53 -7.00 -0.78
CA ILE A 235 -16.57 -7.75 -0.07
C ILE A 235 -16.69 -7.28 1.38
N LEU A 236 -15.57 -7.16 2.09
CA LEU A 236 -15.53 -6.69 3.47
C LEU A 236 -16.14 -5.29 3.61
N GLY A 237 -15.75 -4.36 2.74
CA GLY A 237 -16.32 -3.01 2.70
C GLY A 237 -17.82 -3.02 2.39
N ASN A 238 -18.27 -3.89 1.49
CA ASN A 238 -19.69 -4.02 1.14
C ASN A 238 -20.53 -4.60 2.29
N LEU A 239 -20.02 -5.60 3.00
CA LEU A 239 -20.75 -6.30 4.05
C LEU A 239 -20.75 -5.55 5.38
N PHE A 240 -19.70 -4.81 5.70
CA PHE A 240 -19.47 -4.27 7.03
C PHE A 240 -19.25 -2.76 7.08
N GLY A 241 -19.22 -2.07 5.94
CA GLY A 241 -18.92 -0.64 5.89
C GLY A 241 -17.47 -0.33 6.26
N ARG A 242 -17.21 0.91 6.68
CA ARG A 242 -15.90 1.40 7.11
C ARG A 242 -15.85 1.52 8.64
N PRO A 243 -14.65 1.50 9.26
CA PRO A 243 -14.50 1.87 10.67
C PRO A 243 -15.03 3.29 10.93
N HIS A 244 -15.67 3.49 12.09
CA HIS A 244 -16.19 4.77 12.58
C HIS A 244 -15.53 5.11 13.91
#